data_AF-A0A151SWU5-F1
#
_entry.id   AF-A0A151SWU5-F1
#
_cell.length_a   1.000
_cell.length_b   1.000
_cell.length_c   1.000
_cell.angle_alpha   90.00
_cell.angle_beta   90.00
_cell.angle_gamma   90.00
#
_symmetry.space_group_name_H-M   'P 1'
#
loop_
_entity.id
_entity.type
_entity.pdbx_description
1 polymer ?
#
loop_
_entity_poly.entity_id
_entity_poly.type
_entity_poly.pdbx_seq_one_letter_code
_entity_poly.pdbx_strand_id
1 'polypeptide(L)'
;KARYILACSLSRIEYNKFYSCSTTKEMWDAIRVTHAGTENVSLRRVSTLQRHYELFSMKESETIDKMFGRVQAILNGLKSLGTKFSKS
;
A
#
# COMPACT_ATOMS: atom_id res chain seq x y z
N LYS A 1 -23.30 4.72 -17.81
CA LYS A 1 -22.30 5.82 -17.81
C LYS A 1 -21.05 5.46 -16.99
N ALA A 2 -21.14 5.18 -15.69
CA ALA A 2 -19.96 4.88 -14.86
C ALA A 2 -19.12 3.67 -15.33
N ARG A 3 -19.74 2.53 -15.70
CA ARG A 3 -19.01 1.36 -16.24
C ARG A 3 -18.22 1.65 -17.51
N TYR A 4 -18.76 2.52 -18.38
CA TYR A 4 -18.07 2.93 -19.61
C TYR A 4 -16.82 3.77 -19.30
N ILE A 5 -16.91 4.69 -18.34
CA ILE A 5 -15.76 5.49 -17.88
C ILE A 5 -14.66 4.57 -17.34
N LEU A 6 -15.02 3.56 -16.52
CA LEU A 6 -14.06 2.56 -16.05
C LEU A 6 -13.44 1.77 -17.20
N ALA A 7 -14.24 1.33 -18.18
CA ALA A 7 -13.73 0.62 -19.34
C ALA A 7 -12.74 1.45 -20.17
N CYS A 8 -12.99 2.75 -20.35
CA CYS A 8 -12.08 3.65 -21.07
C CYS A 8 -10.77 3.93 -20.30
N SER A 9 -10.79 3.84 -18.97
CA SER A 9 -9.59 4.02 -18.14
C SER A 9 -8.66 2.79 -18.10
N LEU A 10 -9.11 1.64 -18.60
CA LEU A 10 -8.38 0.37 -18.53
C LEU A 10 -7.85 -0.05 -19.90
N SER A 11 -6.69 -0.69 -19.92
CA SER A 11 -6.26 -1.43 -21.11
C SER A 11 -7.21 -2.60 -21.38
N ARG A 12 -7.22 -3.10 -22.62
CA ARG A 12 -8.04 -4.27 -22.99
C ARG A 12 -7.74 -5.50 -22.11
N ILE A 13 -6.48 -5.67 -21.71
CA ILE A 13 -6.05 -6.78 -20.85
C ILE A 13 -6.61 -6.60 -19.43
N GLU A 14 -6.57 -5.38 -18.88
CA GLU A 14 -7.11 -5.10 -17.54
C GLU A 14 -8.63 -5.18 -17.52
N TYR A 15 -9.30 -4.63 -18.52
CA TYR A 15 -10.75 -4.74 -18.64
C TYR A 15 -11.21 -6.20 -18.65
N ASN A 16 -10.51 -7.08 -19.38
CA ASN A 16 -10.80 -8.52 -19.41
C ASN A 16 -10.66 -9.21 -18.05
N LYS A 17 -9.95 -8.64 -17.08
CA LYS A 17 -9.88 -9.18 -15.71
C LYS A 17 -11.13 -8.87 -14.89
N PHE A 18 -11.88 -7.82 -15.26
CA PHE A 18 -13.00 -7.29 -14.47
C PHE A 18 -14.33 -7.27 -15.23
N TYR A 19 -14.37 -7.70 -16.51
CA TYR A 19 -15.60 -7.63 -17.33
C TYR A 19 -16.74 -8.48 -16.77
N SER A 20 -16.41 -9.56 -16.04
CA SER A 20 -17.37 -10.48 -15.42
C SER A 20 -18.03 -9.93 -14.16
N CYS A 21 -17.58 -8.79 -13.63
CA CYS A 21 -18.25 -8.13 -12.50
C CYS A 21 -19.70 -7.76 -12.87
N SER A 22 -20.64 -8.09 -11.98
CA SER A 22 -22.07 -7.90 -12.23
C SER A 22 -22.44 -6.44 -12.10
N THR A 23 -21.89 -5.76 -11.09
CA THR A 23 -22.16 -4.36 -10.81
C THR A 23 -20.96 -3.45 -11.12
N THR A 24 -21.23 -2.17 -11.38
CA THR A 24 -20.16 -1.17 -11.56
C THR A 24 -19.34 -1.00 -10.27
N LYS A 25 -19.98 -1.17 -9.11
CA LYS A 25 -19.33 -1.10 -7.79
C LYS A 25 -18.33 -2.24 -7.61
N GLU A 26 -18.71 -3.48 -7.91
CA GLU A 26 -17.80 -4.63 -7.89
C GLU A 26 -16.60 -4.43 -8.80
N MET A 27 -16.84 -3.96 -10.03
CA MET A 27 -15.76 -3.67 -10.97
C MET A 27 -14.80 -2.61 -10.41
N TRP A 28 -15.34 -1.52 -9.85
CA TRP A 28 -14.55 -0.46 -9.22
C TRP A 28 -13.78 -0.93 -7.98
N ASP A 29 -14.40 -1.72 -7.11
CA ASP A 29 -13.76 -2.27 -5.92
C ASP A 29 -12.64 -3.26 -6.31
N ALA A 30 -12.86 -4.10 -7.33
CA ALA A 30 -11.84 -5.02 -7.85
C ALA A 30 -10.64 -4.28 -8.48
N ILE A 31 -10.90 -3.23 -9.26
CA ILE A 31 -9.85 -2.34 -9.79
C ILE A 31 -9.07 -1.71 -8.63
N ARG A 32 -9.76 -1.16 -7.62
CA ARG A 32 -9.12 -0.54 -6.46
C ARG A 32 -8.24 -1.54 -5.71
N VAL A 33 -8.75 -2.74 -5.44
CA VAL A 33 -7.99 -3.80 -4.77
C VAL A 33 -6.77 -4.23 -5.58
N THR A 34 -6.89 -4.32 -6.90
CA THR A 34 -5.77 -4.77 -7.76
C THR A 34 -4.66 -3.73 -7.83
N HIS A 35 -4.98 -2.43 -7.89
CA HIS A 35 -3.98 -1.37 -8.06
C HIS A 35 -3.49 -0.76 -6.74
N ALA A 36 -4.36 -0.62 -5.74
CA ALA A 36 -4.03 -0.03 -4.44
C ALA A 36 -3.82 -1.08 -3.34
N GLY A 37 -4.16 -2.35 -3.59
CA GLY A 37 -4.21 -3.39 -2.57
C GLY A 37 -5.52 -3.38 -1.77
N THR A 38 -5.72 -4.40 -0.92
CA THR A 38 -6.80 -4.39 0.08
C THR A 38 -6.39 -3.57 1.30
N GLU A 39 -7.37 -3.07 2.05
CA GLU A 39 -7.14 -2.47 3.37
C GLU A 39 -6.35 -3.41 4.30
N ASN A 40 -6.63 -4.71 4.24
CA ASN A 40 -5.88 -5.74 4.97
C ASN A 40 -4.40 -5.82 4.59
N VAL A 41 -4.06 -5.65 3.30
CA VAL A 41 -2.66 -5.59 2.85
C VAL A 41 -2.00 -4.31 3.37
N SER A 42 -2.72 -3.18 3.36
CA SER A 42 -2.22 -1.92 3.93
C SER A 42 -1.94 -2.05 5.45
N LEU A 43 -2.89 -2.59 6.21
CA LEU A 43 -2.75 -2.82 7.66
C LEU A 43 -1.62 -3.79 7.98
N ARG A 44 -1.48 -4.88 7.21
CA ARG A 44 -0.35 -5.80 7.36
C ARG A 44 0.99 -5.11 7.12
N ARG A 45 1.10 -4.28 6.08
CA ARG A 45 2.31 -3.49 5.81
C ARG A 45 2.63 -2.52 6.94
N VAL A 46 1.62 -1.85 7.49
CA VAL A 46 1.77 -0.99 8.68
C VAL A 46 2.30 -1.78 9.87
N SER A 47 1.66 -2.91 10.21
CA SER A 47 2.06 -3.75 11.33
C SER A 47 3.50 -4.27 11.17
N THR A 48 3.88 -4.69 9.96
CA THR A 48 5.24 -5.11 9.65
C THR A 48 6.26 -3.98 9.82
N LEU A 49 5.98 -2.78 9.29
CA LEU A 49 6.89 -1.64 9.44
C LEU A 49 6.99 -1.16 10.88
N GLN A 50 5.88 -1.19 11.64
CA GLN A 50 5.89 -0.88 13.06
C GLN A 50 6.74 -1.88 13.85
N ARG A 51 6.60 -3.18 13.56
CA ARG A 51 7.47 -4.24 14.12
C ARG A 51 8.95 -3.99 13.79
N HIS A 52 9.26 -3.59 12.55
CA HIS A 52 10.63 -3.27 12.16
C HIS A 52 11.19 -2.04 12.88
N TYR A 53 10.33 -1.05 13.16
CA TYR A 53 10.70 0.13 13.95
C TYR A 53 10.95 -0.24 15.42
N GLU A 54 10.04 -1.01 16.04
CA GLU A 54 10.15 -1.45 17.44
C GLU A 54 11.39 -2.31 17.68
N LEU A 55 11.74 -3.17 16.71
CA LEU A 55 12.92 -4.02 16.76
C LEU A 55 14.16 -3.34 16.16
N PHE A 56 14.09 -2.06 15.80
CA PHE A 56 15.19 -1.40 15.14
C PHE A 56 16.37 -1.25 16.07
N SER A 57 17.52 -1.78 15.64
CA SER A 57 18.81 -1.52 16.25
C SER A 57 19.86 -1.25 15.18
N MET A 58 20.82 -0.40 15.55
CA MET A 58 22.03 -0.20 14.77
C MET A 58 22.88 -1.48 14.83
N LYS A 59 23.44 -1.89 13.69
CA LYS A 59 24.35 -3.04 13.64
C LYS A 59 25.77 -2.61 14.02
N GLU A 60 26.55 -3.51 14.61
CA GLU A 60 27.91 -3.24 15.09
C GLU A 60 28.87 -2.69 14.02
N SER A 61 28.70 -3.12 12.76
CA SER A 61 29.52 -2.70 11.62
C SER A 61 28.86 -1.66 10.70
N GLU A 62 27.74 -1.10 11.12
CA GLU A 62 26.98 -0.12 10.34
C GLU A 62 27.46 1.30 10.64
N THR A 63 27.53 2.16 9.61
CA THR A 63 27.80 3.58 9.82
C THR A 63 26.54 4.32 10.26
N ILE A 64 26.70 5.45 10.95
CA ILE A 64 25.56 6.29 11.37
C ILE A 64 24.69 6.68 10.17
N ASP A 65 25.29 7.05 9.03
CA ASP A 65 24.55 7.42 7.82
C ASP A 65 23.70 6.26 7.26
N LYS A 66 24.25 5.04 7.26
CA LYS A 66 23.54 3.84 6.80
C LYS A 66 22.39 3.48 7.73
N MET A 67 22.62 3.57 9.04
CA MET A 67 21.59 3.37 10.06
C MET A 67 20.46 4.38 9.88
N PHE A 68 20.80 5.67 9.75
CA PHE A 68 19.83 6.74 9.56
C PHE A 68 19.00 6.53 8.28
N GLY A 69 19.63 6.15 7.18
CA GLY A 69 18.93 5.82 5.94
C GLY A 69 17.89 4.71 6.10
N ARG A 70 18.18 3.68 6.90
CA ARG A 70 17.22 2.59 7.18
C ARG A 70 16.06 3.06 8.05
N VAL A 71 16.32 3.81 9.13
CA VAL A 71 15.23 4.37 9.96
C VAL A 71 14.35 5.29 9.12
N GLN A 72 14.97 6.15 8.30
CA GLN A 72 14.24 7.06 7.42
C GLN A 72 13.36 6.29 6.43
N ALA A 73 13.83 5.17 5.88
CA ALA A 73 13.02 4.33 5.00
C ALA A 73 11.79 3.74 5.71
N ILE A 74 11.94 3.28 6.96
CA ILE A 74 10.82 2.78 7.77
C ILE A 74 9.81 3.89 8.06
N LEU A 75 10.27 5.05 8.51
CA LEU A 75 9.42 6.21 8.81
C LEU A 75 8.68 6.73 7.57
N ASN A 76 9.37 6.80 6.43
CA ASN A 76 8.76 7.20 5.16
C ASN A 76 7.70 6.18 4.71
N GLY A 77 7.97 4.89 4.88
CA GLY A 77 7.01 3.81 4.60
C GLY A 77 5.73 3.97 5.45
N LEU A 78 5.88 4.18 6.76
CA LEU A 78 4.75 4.41 7.67
C LEU A 78 3.97 5.67 7.25
N LYS A 79 4.65 6.80 7.01
CA LYS A 79 4.03 8.05 6.57
C LYS A 79 3.23 7.87 5.26
N SER A 80 3.76 7.12 4.29
CA SER A 80 3.09 6.87 3.01
C SER A 80 1.81 6.05 3.12
N LEU A 81 1.67 5.24 4.17
CA LEU A 81 0.49 4.42 4.44
C LEU A 81 -0.57 5.16 5.25
N GLY A 82 -0.35 6.46 5.55
CA GLY A 82 -1.33 7.28 6.26
C GLY A 82 -1.45 6.97 7.74
N THR A 83 -0.47 6.29 8.35
CA THR A 83 -0.46 6.11 9.81
C THR A 83 -0.29 7.46 10.49
N LYS A 84 -1.39 7.99 11.01
CA LYS A 84 -1.33 9.05 12.03
C LYS A 84 -0.88 8.38 13.31
N PHE A 85 0.36 8.58 13.70
CA PHE A 85 0.77 8.30 15.07
C PHE A 85 -0.08 9.17 15.99
N SER A 86 -1.10 8.58 16.61
CA SER A 86 -1.72 9.21 17.78
C SER A 86 -0.66 9.19 18.87
N LYS A 87 -0.17 10.36 19.27
CA LYS A 87 0.52 10.47 20.55
C LYS A 87 -0.51 10.08 21.62
N SER A 88 -0.26 9.00 22.37
CA SER A 88 -0.93 8.78 23.64
C SER A 88 -0.31 9.70 24.69
#